data_AF-A0A478FQH7-F1
#
_entry.id   AF-A0A478FQH7-F1
#
_cell.length_a   1.000
_cell.length_b   1.000
_cell.length_c   1.000
_cell.angle_alpha   90.00
_cell.angle_beta   90.00
_cell.angle_gamma   90.00
#
_symmetry.space_group_name_H-M   'P 1'
#
loop_
_entity.id
_entity.type
_entity.pdbx_description
1 polymer ?
#
loop_
_entity_poly.entity_id
_entity_poly.type
_entity_poly.pdbx_seq_one_letter_code
_entity_poly.pdbx_strand_id
1 'polypeptide(L)'
;MLTESKITIAVSGISGNTALVISGYEFLQIYLFGLNSSEELSSLDSNTIKATKIKRNKKGTVTFETGTQSDSDPRLHTVSPSTVLQHKSRYTAYWFHEIWSHRSKFVDWKENKAWWDKTYLTRKYMLENGGFKDLVNISGSYSDQKYRNSATLYLNQFCDRNYSETNYYKSHKKIFWLMCTTDAKNPDQQEEEKIISKAKKAKFKKGKTQEEITYLTVEQAKKDQMKNKKVDSNKSKFIVYDYSKEWWEWSYKYRLKVDKKDETSSFPLSKKFKDATKGWDDSINDAGALNKVCKDFYDASNNNSQNEIDDAWRYCSDAGREQISNK
;
A
#
# COMPACT_ATOMS: atom_id res chain seq x y z
N MET A 1 19.92 40.13 -10.87
CA MET A 1 19.84 38.82 -11.54
C MET A 1 18.43 38.70 -12.11
N LEU A 2 18.23 39.19 -13.32
CA LEU A 2 16.99 39.12 -14.09
C LEU A 2 17.23 38.05 -15.18
N THR A 3 16.27 37.25 -15.61
CA THR A 3 14.93 37.66 -16.09
C THR A 3 13.95 36.50 -16.03
N GLU A 4 12.72 36.77 -15.57
CA GLU A 4 11.53 36.00 -15.95
C GLU A 4 11.43 35.98 -17.48
N SER A 5 11.45 34.79 -18.11
CA SER A 5 11.12 34.66 -19.52
C SER A 5 9.61 34.50 -19.69
N LYS A 6 8.86 35.60 -19.58
CA LYS A 6 7.49 35.66 -20.08
C LYS A 6 7.54 35.73 -21.60
N ILE A 7 7.41 34.59 -22.25
CA ILE A 7 7.25 34.54 -23.71
C ILE A 7 5.79 34.92 -24.01
N THR A 8 5.57 36.20 -24.33
CA THR A 8 4.31 36.68 -24.91
C THR A 8 4.46 36.63 -26.42
N ILE A 9 3.77 35.71 -27.08
CA ILE A 9 3.75 35.63 -28.55
C ILE A 9 2.60 36.51 -29.05
N ALA A 10 2.92 37.74 -29.44
CA ALA A 10 1.99 38.61 -30.13
C ALA A 10 2.00 38.24 -31.63
N VAL A 11 0.97 37.55 -32.10
CA VAL A 11 0.75 37.34 -33.54
C VAL A 11 -0.02 38.55 -34.04
N SER A 12 0.70 39.57 -34.51
CA SER A 12 0.08 40.68 -35.24
C SER A 12 -0.39 40.15 -36.59
N GLY A 13 -1.70 39.95 -36.73
CA GLY A 13 -2.32 39.78 -38.03
C GLY A 13 -2.11 41.03 -38.88
N ILE A 14 -1.52 40.86 -40.06
CA ILE A 14 -1.86 41.44 -41.36
C ILE A 14 -0.65 41.24 -42.29
N SER A 15 -0.83 40.33 -43.27
CA SER A 15 -0.08 40.15 -44.53
C SER A 15 1.46 40.21 -44.52
N GLY A 16 2.11 39.05 -44.70
CA GLY A 16 3.46 38.96 -45.30
C GLY A 16 4.40 37.95 -44.65
N ASN A 17 4.78 36.93 -45.42
CA ASN A 17 5.81 35.90 -45.19
C ASN A 17 5.48 34.70 -44.27
N THR A 18 5.00 33.65 -44.93
CA THR A 18 4.82 32.26 -44.47
C THR A 18 6.08 31.60 -43.89
N ALA A 19 7.28 32.13 -44.14
CA ALA A 19 8.54 31.55 -43.67
C ALA A 19 8.78 31.68 -42.15
N LEU A 20 8.29 32.75 -41.51
CA LEU A 20 8.47 32.97 -40.06
C LEU A 20 7.52 32.12 -39.20
N VAL A 21 6.34 31.80 -39.73
CA VAL A 21 5.36 30.94 -39.03
C VAL A 21 5.82 29.48 -39.02
N ILE A 22 6.43 29.02 -40.12
CA ILE A 22 6.95 27.65 -40.25
C ILE A 22 8.16 27.46 -39.33
N SER A 23 9.12 28.39 -39.32
CA SER A 23 10.31 28.31 -38.47
C SER A 23 9.99 28.42 -36.97
N GLY A 24 9.00 29.24 -36.58
CA GLY A 24 8.50 29.28 -35.20
C GLY A 24 7.82 27.97 -34.77
N TYR A 25 7.07 27.34 -35.69
CA TYR A 25 6.40 26.06 -35.48
C TYR A 25 7.41 24.90 -35.34
N GLU A 26 8.42 24.84 -36.21
CA GLU A 26 9.50 23.84 -36.16
C GLU A 26 10.34 23.99 -34.89
N PHE A 27 10.66 25.22 -34.49
CA PHE A 27 11.40 25.47 -33.25
C PHE A 27 10.59 25.07 -32.01
N LEU A 28 9.27 25.31 -32.01
CA LEU A 28 8.39 24.85 -30.94
C LEU A 28 8.34 23.31 -30.87
N GLN A 29 8.35 22.63 -32.02
CA GLN A 29 8.37 21.17 -32.09
C GLN A 29 9.68 20.59 -31.53
N ILE A 30 10.84 21.12 -31.92
CA ILE A 30 12.13 20.67 -31.39
C ILE A 30 12.20 20.91 -29.88
N TYR A 31 11.72 22.07 -29.41
CA TYR A 31 11.73 22.44 -28.00
C TYR A 31 10.75 21.61 -27.15
N LEU A 32 9.54 21.31 -27.65
CA LEU A 32 8.52 20.55 -26.91
C LEU A 32 8.72 19.03 -26.99
N PHE A 33 9.30 18.51 -28.08
CA PHE A 33 9.39 17.07 -28.35
C PHE A 33 10.81 16.50 -28.27
N GLY A 34 11.86 17.33 -28.15
CA GLY A 34 13.23 16.86 -27.92
C GLY A 34 13.80 15.99 -29.04
N LEU A 35 13.37 16.22 -30.28
CA LEU A 35 13.84 15.48 -31.45
C LEU A 35 15.24 15.96 -31.87
N ASN A 36 16.15 15.02 -32.15
CA ASN A 36 17.50 15.33 -32.62
C ASN A 36 17.45 15.96 -34.03
N SER A 37 18.32 16.93 -34.25
CA SER A 37 18.26 17.95 -35.31
C SER A 37 18.55 17.48 -36.74
N SER A 38 18.23 16.25 -37.14
CA SER A 38 18.68 15.72 -38.46
C SER A 38 17.67 14.91 -39.26
N GLU A 39 16.38 14.95 -38.96
CA GLU A 39 15.37 14.34 -39.84
C GLU A 39 14.51 15.43 -40.49
N GLU A 40 14.46 15.44 -41.82
CA GLU A 40 13.55 16.31 -42.59
C GLU A 40 12.09 15.95 -42.25
N LEU A 41 11.39 16.92 -41.66
CA LEU A 41 9.99 16.79 -41.26
C LEU A 41 9.09 16.85 -42.50
N SER A 42 8.74 15.68 -43.02
CA SER A 42 7.58 15.55 -43.92
C SER A 42 6.32 16.02 -43.19
N SER A 43 5.49 16.81 -43.90
CA SER A 43 4.33 17.52 -43.35
C SER A 43 3.38 16.56 -42.61
N LEU A 44 3.48 16.53 -41.28
CA LEU A 44 2.60 15.77 -40.42
C LEU A 44 1.23 16.46 -40.34
N ASP A 45 0.21 15.75 -40.81
CA ASP A 45 -1.19 16.17 -40.82
C ASP A 45 -1.66 16.57 -39.41
N SER A 46 -2.36 17.72 -39.31
CA SER A 46 -2.75 18.38 -38.04
C SER A 46 -3.60 17.50 -37.12
N ASN A 47 -4.25 16.49 -37.68
CA ASN A 47 -5.04 15.51 -36.94
C ASN A 47 -4.18 14.61 -36.03
N THR A 48 -2.91 14.40 -36.39
CA THR A 48 -1.95 13.60 -35.60
C THR A 48 -1.53 14.32 -34.32
N ILE A 49 -1.51 15.65 -34.31
CA ILE A 49 -1.07 16.48 -33.17
C ILE A 49 -2.10 16.45 -32.04
N LYS A 50 -3.41 16.40 -32.36
CA LYS A 50 -4.46 16.18 -31.35
C LYS A 50 -4.39 14.80 -30.69
N ALA A 51 -3.82 13.81 -31.38
CA ALA A 51 -3.65 12.45 -30.89
C ALA A 51 -2.32 12.21 -30.16
N THR A 52 -1.34 13.12 -30.31
CA THR A 52 -0.02 12.97 -29.73
C THR A 52 -0.05 13.43 -28.26
N LYS A 53 -0.31 12.49 -27.35
CA LYS A 53 -0.20 12.73 -25.90
C LYS A 53 1.23 13.16 -25.56
N ILE A 54 1.42 14.43 -25.22
CA ILE A 54 2.72 14.94 -24.75
C ILE A 54 3.07 14.20 -23.45
N LYS A 55 4.12 13.39 -23.50
CA LYS A 55 4.59 12.58 -22.38
C LYS A 55 5.30 13.49 -21.39
N ARG A 56 4.81 13.56 -20.15
CA ARG A 56 5.43 14.34 -19.08
C ARG A 56 6.86 13.84 -18.84
N ASN A 57 7.87 14.70 -19.00
CA ASN A 57 9.25 14.42 -18.61
C ASN A 57 9.34 14.42 -17.07
N LYS A 58 8.93 13.32 -16.45
CA LYS A 58 9.15 13.10 -15.01
C LYS A 58 10.56 12.51 -14.84
N LYS A 59 11.33 13.01 -13.84
CA LYS A 59 12.53 12.30 -13.39
C LYS A 59 12.15 10.84 -13.05
N GLY A 60 13.06 9.90 -13.31
CA GLY A 60 12.83 8.48 -13.06
C GLY A 60 12.25 8.25 -11.67
N THR A 61 11.09 7.59 -11.57
CA THR A 61 10.46 7.30 -10.28
C THR A 61 11.38 6.40 -9.47
N VAL A 62 11.64 6.74 -8.21
CA VAL A 62 12.33 5.82 -7.30
C VAL A 62 11.43 4.62 -7.05
N THR A 63 11.87 3.44 -7.44
CA THR A 63 11.21 2.15 -7.15
C THR A 63 12.00 1.38 -6.09
N PHE A 64 11.46 0.24 -5.66
CA PHE A 64 12.27 -0.73 -4.94
C PHE A 64 13.43 -1.21 -5.81
N GLU A 65 14.44 -1.77 -5.16
CA GLU A 65 15.62 -2.30 -5.84
C GLU A 65 15.31 -3.63 -6.52
N THR A 66 15.60 -3.71 -7.81
CA THR A 66 15.38 -4.92 -8.62
C THR A 66 16.06 -6.12 -7.97
N GLY A 67 15.32 -7.22 -7.84
CA GLY A 67 15.82 -8.45 -7.22
C GLY A 67 15.73 -8.49 -5.68
N THR A 68 15.27 -7.43 -5.02
CA THR A 68 15.07 -7.43 -3.56
C THR A 68 13.65 -7.78 -3.12
N GLN A 69 12.73 -7.93 -4.07
CA GLN A 69 11.34 -8.26 -3.78
C GLN A 69 11.22 -9.74 -3.43
N SER A 70 10.64 -10.03 -2.28
CA SER A 70 10.31 -11.38 -1.84
C SER A 70 8.92 -11.41 -1.21
N ASP A 71 8.33 -12.59 -1.15
CA ASP A 71 7.16 -12.82 -0.32
C ASP A 71 7.58 -12.90 1.16
N SER A 72 6.73 -12.37 2.03
CA SER A 72 6.89 -12.41 3.47
C SER A 72 5.55 -12.80 4.08
N ASP A 73 5.58 -13.64 5.12
CA ASP A 73 4.39 -13.91 5.91
C ASP A 73 4.24 -12.83 6.98
N PRO A 74 3.31 -11.87 6.80
CA PRO A 74 3.13 -10.79 7.77
C PRO A 74 2.72 -11.31 9.15
N ARG A 75 2.28 -12.56 9.32
CA ARG A 75 1.88 -13.12 10.63
C ARG A 75 3.06 -13.37 11.56
N LEU A 76 4.27 -13.49 11.00
CA LEU A 76 5.46 -13.91 11.70
C LEU A 76 6.35 -12.72 12.07
N HIS A 77 6.96 -12.80 13.24
CA HIS A 77 7.90 -11.80 13.73
C HIS A 77 8.96 -12.42 14.62
N THR A 78 10.07 -11.70 14.79
CA THR A 78 11.30 -12.16 15.43
C THR A 78 11.23 -12.38 16.94
N VAL A 79 10.16 -11.94 17.60
CA VAL A 79 10.03 -12.10 19.06
C VAL A 79 9.56 -13.52 19.35
N SER A 80 10.42 -14.33 19.96
CA SER A 80 10.06 -15.67 20.42
C SER A 80 9.39 -15.59 21.79
N PRO A 81 8.11 -15.97 21.92
CA PRO A 81 7.44 -15.98 23.21
C PRO A 81 7.75 -17.26 23.98
N SER A 82 7.51 -17.21 25.28
CA SER A 82 7.30 -18.42 26.07
C SER A 82 5.94 -19.05 25.73
N THR A 83 5.88 -20.37 25.77
CA THR A 83 4.70 -21.14 25.37
C THR A 83 4.08 -21.84 26.56
N VAL A 84 2.82 -22.25 26.43
CA VAL A 84 2.10 -23.08 27.40
C VAL A 84 2.92 -24.32 27.80
N LEU A 85 3.67 -24.91 26.86
CA LEU A 85 4.53 -26.08 27.12
C LEU A 85 5.62 -25.80 28.17
N GLN A 86 6.13 -24.57 28.25
CA GLN A 86 7.17 -24.16 29.20
C GLN A 86 6.61 -23.82 30.58
N HIS A 87 5.29 -23.61 30.71
CA HIS A 87 4.60 -23.25 31.95
C HIS A 87 3.54 -24.29 32.36
N LYS A 88 3.87 -25.57 32.31
CA LYS A 88 2.94 -26.69 32.57
C LYS A 88 2.17 -26.59 33.89
N SER A 89 2.76 -26.01 34.94
CA SER A 89 2.08 -25.85 36.24
C SER A 89 0.88 -24.89 36.21
N ARG A 90 0.82 -23.99 35.22
CA ARG A 90 -0.29 -23.06 35.02
C ARG A 90 -1.42 -23.64 34.18
N TYR A 91 -1.16 -24.74 33.47
CA TYR A 91 -1.99 -25.23 32.39
C TYR A 91 -2.21 -26.73 32.53
N THR A 92 -3.41 -27.12 32.95
CA THR A 92 -3.75 -28.54 33.08
C THR A 92 -4.17 -29.11 31.72
N ALA A 93 -3.88 -30.40 31.48
CA ALA A 93 -4.22 -31.06 30.21
C ALA A 93 -5.73 -31.00 29.90
N TYR A 94 -6.58 -31.00 30.94
CA TYR A 94 -8.04 -30.87 30.79
C TYR A 94 -8.47 -29.55 30.18
N TRP A 95 -7.70 -28.48 30.32
CA TRP A 95 -8.09 -27.18 29.76
C TRP A 95 -8.06 -27.24 28.24
N PHE A 96 -7.02 -27.85 27.66
CA PHE A 96 -6.72 -27.75 26.24
C PHE A 96 -7.39 -28.81 25.36
N HIS A 97 -8.25 -29.67 25.92
CA HIS A 97 -9.07 -30.67 25.19
C HIS A 97 -8.47 -31.14 23.84
N GLU A 98 -9.11 -30.80 22.71
CA GLU A 98 -8.79 -31.22 21.34
C GLU A 98 -7.48 -30.63 20.77
N ILE A 99 -6.86 -29.68 21.47
CA ILE A 99 -5.72 -28.89 20.96
C ILE A 99 -4.42 -29.09 21.75
N TRP A 100 -4.44 -29.94 22.79
CA TRP A 100 -3.29 -30.18 23.68
C TRP A 100 -2.01 -30.64 22.97
N SER A 101 -2.15 -31.38 21.87
CA SER A 101 -1.03 -31.83 21.02
C SER A 101 -0.21 -30.67 20.47
N HIS A 102 -0.80 -29.48 20.34
CA HIS A 102 -0.18 -28.30 19.75
C HIS A 102 0.22 -27.23 20.76
N ARG A 103 0.23 -27.55 22.06
CA ARG A 103 0.56 -26.59 23.14
C ARG A 103 1.93 -25.92 23.05
N SER A 104 2.87 -26.48 22.29
CA SER A 104 4.15 -25.82 21.96
C SER A 104 3.99 -24.60 21.06
N LYS A 105 2.82 -24.42 20.43
CA LYS A 105 2.50 -23.25 19.60
C LYS A 105 1.71 -22.19 20.35
N PHE A 106 1.13 -22.52 21.51
CA PHE A 106 0.27 -21.61 22.26
C PHE A 106 1.11 -20.73 23.18
N VAL A 107 0.89 -19.43 23.08
CA VAL A 107 1.65 -18.45 23.87
C VAL A 107 1.09 -18.35 25.28
N ASP A 108 1.96 -18.31 26.28
CA ASP A 108 1.51 -18.09 27.67
C ASP A 108 0.85 -16.71 27.79
N TRP A 109 -0.36 -16.69 28.38
CA TRP A 109 -1.20 -15.48 28.43
C TRP A 109 -0.79 -14.47 29.51
N LYS A 110 -0.08 -14.92 30.55
CA LYS A 110 0.37 -14.07 31.65
C LYS A 110 1.69 -13.40 31.30
N GLU A 111 2.59 -14.13 30.65
CA GLU A 111 3.85 -13.62 30.17
C GLU A 111 3.70 -12.98 28.78
N ASN A 112 4.82 -12.56 28.19
CA ASN A 112 4.91 -12.20 26.77
C ASN A 112 4.17 -10.92 26.35
N LYS A 113 3.97 -9.94 27.23
CA LYS A 113 3.32 -8.65 26.88
C LYS A 113 3.83 -8.05 25.56
N ALA A 114 5.14 -8.00 25.36
CA ALA A 114 5.74 -7.49 24.12
C ALA A 114 5.34 -8.31 22.87
N TRP A 115 5.21 -9.63 23.01
CA TRP A 115 4.73 -10.50 21.94
C TRP A 115 3.25 -10.25 21.64
N TRP A 116 2.42 -10.13 22.68
CA TRP A 116 0.99 -9.83 22.54
C TRP A 116 0.77 -8.47 21.88
N ASP A 117 1.50 -7.44 22.30
CA ASP A 117 1.45 -6.09 21.73
C ASP A 117 1.80 -6.13 20.24
N LYS A 118 2.91 -6.79 19.88
CA LYS A 118 3.35 -6.88 18.49
C LYS A 118 2.42 -7.75 17.64
N THR A 119 2.01 -8.91 18.15
CA THR A 119 1.09 -9.83 17.47
C THR A 119 -0.25 -9.17 17.17
N TYR A 120 -0.83 -8.47 18.16
CA TYR A 120 -2.08 -7.77 17.97
C TYR A 120 -1.96 -6.72 16.88
N LEU A 121 -0.95 -5.84 16.95
CA LEU A 121 -0.73 -4.82 15.92
C LEU A 121 -0.59 -5.42 14.52
N THR A 122 0.18 -6.50 14.40
CA THR A 122 0.46 -7.14 13.12
C THR A 122 -0.74 -7.91 12.55
N ARG A 123 -1.50 -8.60 13.39
CA ARG A 123 -2.57 -9.50 12.96
C ARG A 123 -3.97 -8.87 13.03
N LYS A 124 -4.13 -7.71 13.68
CA LYS A 124 -5.39 -6.95 13.71
C LYS A 124 -5.94 -6.69 12.31
N TYR A 125 -5.08 -6.31 11.36
CA TYR A 125 -5.49 -6.11 9.97
C TYR A 125 -6.08 -7.38 9.34
N MET A 126 -5.51 -8.56 9.64
CA MET A 126 -6.02 -9.84 9.15
C MET A 126 -7.33 -10.22 9.84
N LEU A 127 -7.48 -9.92 11.13
CA LEU A 127 -8.71 -10.11 11.87
C LEU A 127 -9.85 -9.29 11.24
N GLU A 128 -9.60 -8.03 10.92
CA GLU A 128 -10.58 -7.11 10.34
C GLU A 128 -10.94 -7.44 8.88
N ASN A 129 -9.98 -7.96 8.10
CA ASN A 129 -10.16 -8.21 6.66
C ASN A 129 -10.30 -9.70 6.30
N GLY A 130 -10.31 -10.61 7.28
CA GLY A 130 -10.29 -12.07 7.04
C GLY A 130 -11.65 -12.69 6.73
N GLY A 131 -12.75 -11.93 6.80
CA GLY A 131 -14.11 -12.44 6.52
C GLY A 131 -14.58 -13.49 7.52
N PHE A 132 -14.21 -13.39 8.80
CA PHE A 132 -14.66 -14.29 9.85
C PHE A 132 -16.15 -14.06 10.14
N LYS A 133 -16.94 -15.15 10.22
CA LYS A 133 -18.39 -15.07 10.48
C LYS A 133 -18.70 -14.54 11.89
N ASP A 134 -17.90 -14.96 12.88
CA ASP A 134 -18.08 -14.62 14.28
C ASP A 134 -16.93 -13.71 14.73
N LEU A 135 -17.07 -12.41 14.48
CA LEU A 135 -16.07 -11.43 14.91
C LEU A 135 -16.08 -11.30 16.43
N VAL A 136 -14.90 -11.49 17.03
CA VAL A 136 -14.69 -11.27 18.46
C VAL A 136 -14.26 -9.83 18.67
N ASN A 137 -14.87 -9.16 19.64
CA ASN A 137 -14.44 -7.83 20.05
C ASN A 137 -13.19 -7.93 20.96
N ILE A 138 -12.02 -7.84 20.32
CA ILE A 138 -10.72 -7.81 21.01
C ILE A 138 -10.30 -6.35 21.21
N SER A 139 -10.43 -5.83 22.44
CA SER A 139 -10.22 -4.40 22.74
C SER A 139 -8.76 -3.95 22.75
N GLY A 140 -7.83 -4.89 22.83
CA GLY A 140 -6.41 -4.59 22.90
C GLY A 140 -5.55 -5.84 22.94
N SER A 141 -4.24 -5.65 23.08
CA SER A 141 -3.25 -6.72 23.03
C SER A 141 -3.11 -7.49 24.35
N TYR A 142 -2.89 -6.80 25.45
CA TYR A 142 -2.56 -7.42 26.73
C TYR A 142 -3.27 -6.74 27.90
N SER A 143 -3.79 -7.55 28.82
CA SER A 143 -4.26 -7.11 30.13
C SER A 143 -4.01 -8.18 31.18
N ASP A 144 -3.57 -7.75 32.36
CA ASP A 144 -3.38 -8.57 33.56
C ASP A 144 -4.64 -8.65 34.44
N GLN A 145 -5.71 -7.94 34.06
CA GLN A 145 -6.95 -7.89 34.81
C GLN A 145 -7.72 -9.22 34.72
N LYS A 146 -8.52 -9.52 35.75
CA LYS A 146 -9.41 -10.68 35.77
C LYS A 146 -10.54 -10.48 34.74
N TYR A 147 -10.80 -11.50 33.93
CA TYR A 147 -11.71 -11.38 32.76
C TYR A 147 -12.83 -12.43 32.70
N ARG A 148 -12.99 -13.27 33.74
CA ARG A 148 -13.88 -14.45 33.75
C ARG A 148 -15.31 -14.19 33.27
N ASN A 149 -15.84 -12.98 33.46
CA ASN A 149 -17.19 -12.56 33.03
C ASN A 149 -17.16 -11.32 32.12
N SER A 150 -16.02 -10.97 31.54
CA SER A 150 -15.91 -9.77 30.71
C SER A 150 -16.53 -9.99 29.35
N ALA A 151 -17.39 -9.07 28.91
CA ALA A 151 -17.93 -9.04 27.56
C ALA A 151 -16.88 -8.63 26.52
N THR A 152 -15.78 -8.00 26.95
CA THR A 152 -14.71 -7.51 26.09
C THR A 152 -13.38 -8.07 26.59
N LEU A 153 -12.62 -8.70 25.70
CA LEU A 153 -11.38 -9.38 26.06
C LEU A 153 -10.19 -8.70 25.38
N TYR A 154 -9.07 -8.62 26.11
CA TYR A 154 -7.77 -8.39 25.47
C TYR A 154 -7.30 -9.67 24.79
N LEU A 155 -6.37 -9.57 23.84
CA LEU A 155 -5.94 -10.71 23.03
C LEU A 155 -5.40 -11.87 23.89
N ASN A 156 -4.56 -11.58 24.88
CA ASN A 156 -4.05 -12.62 25.79
C ASN A 156 -5.18 -13.35 26.56
N GLN A 157 -6.20 -12.61 27.00
CA GLN A 157 -7.38 -13.14 27.70
C GLN A 157 -8.29 -13.95 26.75
N PHE A 158 -8.47 -13.48 25.51
CA PHE A 158 -9.16 -14.23 24.46
C PHE A 158 -8.48 -15.59 24.25
N CYS A 159 -7.15 -15.61 24.16
CA CYS A 159 -6.39 -16.84 23.97
C CYS A 159 -6.50 -17.79 25.16
N ASP A 160 -6.38 -17.27 26.39
CA ASP A 160 -6.55 -18.08 27.60
C ASP A 160 -7.95 -18.69 27.70
N ARG A 161 -8.99 -17.93 27.34
CA ARG A 161 -10.36 -18.46 27.30
C ARG A 161 -10.51 -19.62 26.32
N ASN A 162 -9.93 -19.48 25.12
CA ASN A 162 -9.91 -20.57 24.13
C ASN A 162 -9.11 -21.78 24.63
N TYR A 163 -8.10 -21.58 25.47
CA TYR A 163 -7.32 -22.67 26.05
C TYR A 163 -8.10 -23.50 27.06
N SER A 164 -9.17 -22.98 27.68
CA SER A 164 -9.91 -23.68 28.74
C SER A 164 -11.36 -23.99 28.42
N GLU A 165 -12.00 -23.29 27.47
CA GLU A 165 -13.42 -23.43 27.15
C GLU A 165 -13.62 -24.07 25.76
N THR A 166 -13.92 -25.38 25.71
CA THR A 166 -14.11 -26.14 24.45
C THR A 166 -15.11 -25.48 23.50
N ASN A 167 -16.28 -25.07 23.99
CA ASN A 167 -17.31 -24.49 23.14
C ASN A 167 -16.86 -23.13 22.57
N TYR A 168 -16.17 -22.33 23.39
CA TYR A 168 -15.62 -21.06 22.96
C TYR A 168 -14.55 -21.25 21.87
N TYR A 169 -13.66 -22.23 22.05
CA TYR A 169 -12.69 -22.62 21.03
C TYR A 169 -13.35 -23.07 19.72
N LYS A 170 -14.38 -23.92 19.78
CA LYS A 170 -15.07 -24.41 18.58
C LYS A 170 -15.69 -23.27 17.76
N SER A 171 -16.30 -22.29 18.43
CA SER A 171 -16.86 -21.10 17.76
C SER A 171 -15.79 -20.18 17.18
N HIS A 172 -14.61 -20.08 17.80
CA HIS A 172 -13.58 -19.12 17.40
C HIS A 172 -12.31 -19.76 16.81
N LYS A 173 -12.36 -21.04 16.42
CA LYS A 173 -11.19 -21.85 16.01
C LYS A 173 -10.29 -21.13 15.00
N LYS A 174 -10.87 -20.51 13.96
CA LYS A 174 -10.08 -19.79 12.94
C LYS A 174 -9.35 -18.57 13.51
N ILE A 175 -10.02 -17.77 14.33
CA ILE A 175 -9.44 -16.57 14.97
C ILE A 175 -8.40 -16.99 16.00
N PHE A 176 -8.67 -18.04 16.77
CA PHE A 176 -7.72 -18.63 17.71
C PHE A 176 -6.40 -18.99 17.02
N TRP A 177 -6.45 -19.77 15.94
CA TRP A 177 -5.24 -20.17 15.24
C TRP A 177 -4.50 -18.98 14.65
N LEU A 178 -5.21 -17.96 14.16
CA LEU A 178 -4.58 -16.73 13.67
C LEU A 178 -3.89 -15.96 14.81
N MET A 179 -4.54 -15.79 15.96
CA MET A 179 -4.17 -14.77 16.95
C MET A 179 -3.38 -15.34 18.15
N CYS A 180 -3.56 -16.62 18.48
CA CYS A 180 -3.08 -17.21 19.73
C CYS A 180 -1.89 -18.15 19.58
N THR A 181 -1.42 -18.37 18.34
CA THR A 181 -0.29 -19.25 18.07
C THR A 181 0.92 -18.52 17.53
N THR A 182 2.09 -19.10 17.77
CA THR A 182 3.38 -18.55 17.30
C THR A 182 3.45 -18.44 15.78
N ASP A 183 2.90 -19.41 15.07
CA ASP A 183 2.97 -19.51 13.61
C ASP A 183 1.73 -18.99 12.87
N ALA A 184 0.64 -18.71 13.60
CA ALA A 184 -0.66 -18.34 13.04
C ALA A 184 -1.27 -19.37 12.06
N LYS A 185 -0.96 -20.67 12.24
CA LYS A 185 -1.37 -21.75 11.33
C LYS A 185 -2.16 -22.83 12.05
N ASN A 186 -3.35 -23.12 11.51
CA ASN A 186 -4.14 -24.27 11.93
C ASN A 186 -3.54 -25.57 11.34
N PRO A 187 -3.10 -26.54 12.15
CA PRO A 187 -2.53 -27.79 11.67
C PRO A 187 -3.56 -28.71 10.99
N ASP A 188 -4.85 -28.57 11.30
CA ASP A 188 -5.91 -29.46 10.81
C ASP A 188 -6.53 -29.00 9.49
N GLN A 189 -6.16 -27.82 8.99
CA GLN A 189 -6.73 -27.25 7.78
C GLN A 189 -5.60 -26.90 6.81
N GLN A 190 -5.75 -27.29 5.54
CA GLN A 190 -5.00 -26.65 4.48
C GLN A 190 -5.24 -25.14 4.59
N GLU A 191 -4.17 -24.34 4.56
CA GLU A 191 -4.27 -22.89 4.71
C GLU A 191 -5.31 -22.38 3.71
N GLU A 192 -6.50 -22.00 4.21
CA GLU A 192 -7.46 -21.31 3.36
C GLU A 192 -6.72 -20.06 2.89
N GLU A 193 -6.52 -19.92 1.58
CA GLU A 193 -5.94 -18.73 0.95
C GLU A 193 -6.69 -17.44 1.32
N LYS A 194 -7.74 -17.50 2.13
CA LYS A 194 -8.58 -16.40 2.63
C LYS A 194 -7.90 -15.52 3.67
N ILE A 195 -6.90 -15.99 4.41
CA ILE A 195 -6.17 -15.16 5.39
C ILE A 195 -4.90 -14.63 4.73
N ILE A 196 -4.67 -13.32 4.77
CA ILE A 196 -3.56 -12.64 4.08
C ILE A 196 -2.21 -13.22 4.55
N SER A 197 -1.66 -14.18 3.80
CA SER A 197 -0.46 -14.96 4.17
C SER A 197 0.79 -14.61 3.36
N LYS A 198 0.65 -13.76 2.34
CA LYS A 198 1.73 -13.36 1.43
C LYS A 198 1.73 -11.86 1.25
N ALA A 199 2.48 -11.14 2.08
CA ALA A 199 2.84 -9.75 1.85
C ALA A 199 4.07 -9.66 0.96
N LYS A 200 4.24 -8.55 0.26
CA LYS A 200 5.51 -8.24 -0.40
C LYS A 200 6.45 -7.57 0.58
N LYS A 201 7.73 -7.89 0.47
CA LYS A 201 8.82 -7.22 1.18
C LYS A 201 9.86 -6.83 0.16
N ALA A 202 10.35 -5.60 0.21
CA ALA A 202 11.38 -5.13 -0.72
C ALA A 202 12.23 -4.03 -0.08
N LYS A 203 13.43 -3.79 -0.63
CA LYS A 203 14.30 -2.69 -0.20
C LYS A 203 14.02 -1.44 -1.02
N PHE A 204 13.78 -0.35 -0.31
CA PHE A 204 13.49 0.96 -0.86
C PHE A 204 14.58 1.95 -0.48
N LYS A 205 14.94 2.84 -1.42
CA LYS A 205 15.96 3.87 -1.16
C LYS A 205 15.41 4.97 -0.26
N LYS A 206 16.17 5.34 0.75
CA LYS A 206 15.89 6.37 1.76
C LYS A 206 17.00 7.42 1.73
N GLY A 207 17.16 8.10 0.59
CA GLY A 207 18.32 8.98 0.36
C GLY A 207 19.59 8.15 0.15
N LYS A 208 20.54 8.21 1.09
CA LYS A 208 21.80 7.44 1.04
C LYS A 208 21.70 6.04 1.67
N THR A 209 20.61 5.75 2.39
CA THR A 209 20.39 4.44 3.02
C THR A 209 19.28 3.66 2.32
N GLN A 210 19.10 2.41 2.71
CA GLN A 210 18.00 1.56 2.28
C GLN A 210 17.13 1.21 3.49
N GLU A 211 15.84 1.02 3.24
CA GLU A 211 14.87 0.55 4.23
C GLU A 211 14.09 -0.60 3.62
N GLU A 212 13.92 -1.66 4.39
CA GLU A 212 13.15 -2.82 3.98
C GLU A 212 11.72 -2.64 4.45
N ILE A 213 10.78 -2.58 3.51
CA ILE A 213 9.37 -2.27 3.81
C ILE A 213 8.52 -3.47 3.41
N THR A 214 7.68 -3.93 4.35
CA THR A 214 6.64 -4.91 4.09
C THR A 214 5.34 -4.19 3.74
N TYR A 215 4.68 -4.58 2.65
CA TYR A 215 3.47 -3.95 2.15
C TYR A 215 2.52 -4.97 1.50
N LEU A 216 1.26 -4.56 1.35
CA LEU A 216 0.22 -5.37 0.70
C LEU A 216 -0.29 -4.66 -0.55
N THR A 217 -0.42 -5.41 -1.62
CA THR A 217 -1.18 -4.94 -2.79
C THR A 217 -2.68 -5.10 -2.55
N VAL A 218 -3.49 -4.42 -3.36
CA VAL A 218 -4.95 -4.56 -3.33
C VAL A 218 -5.39 -6.01 -3.49
N GLU A 219 -4.72 -6.75 -4.38
CA GLU A 219 -4.95 -8.17 -4.61
C GLU A 219 -4.65 -9.01 -3.35
N GLN A 220 -3.49 -8.79 -2.74
CA GLN A 220 -3.08 -9.52 -1.53
C GLN A 220 -3.97 -9.21 -0.33
N ALA A 221 -4.46 -7.97 -0.24
CA ALA A 221 -5.40 -7.53 0.77
C ALA A 221 -6.83 -8.05 0.53
N LYS A 222 -7.11 -8.66 -0.64
CA LYS A 222 -8.42 -9.21 -1.03
C LYS A 222 -9.54 -8.20 -0.89
N LYS A 223 -9.24 -6.92 -1.11
CA LYS A 223 -10.30 -5.91 -1.21
C LYS A 223 -11.12 -6.22 -2.47
N ASP A 224 -12.44 -6.19 -2.32
CA ASP A 224 -13.40 -6.44 -3.40
C ASP A 224 -13.21 -5.47 -4.58
N GLN A 225 -14.05 -5.61 -5.62
CA GLN A 225 -13.99 -4.84 -6.87
C GLN A 225 -13.73 -3.34 -6.62
N MET A 226 -12.62 -2.85 -7.17
CA MET A 226 -12.30 -1.43 -7.13
C MET A 226 -13.18 -0.72 -8.15
N LYS A 227 -13.83 0.38 -7.75
CA LYS A 227 -14.69 1.15 -8.66
C LYS A 227 -13.89 1.70 -9.86
N ASN A 228 -12.62 2.03 -9.62
CA ASN A 228 -11.69 2.46 -10.65
C ASN A 228 -11.17 1.26 -11.46
N LYS A 229 -11.53 1.17 -12.75
CA LYS A 229 -11.13 0.07 -13.64
C LYS A 229 -9.61 -0.04 -13.81
N LYS A 230 -8.88 1.09 -13.77
CA LYS A 230 -7.41 1.07 -13.89
C LYS A 230 -6.77 0.36 -12.72
N VAL A 231 -7.30 0.56 -11.52
CA VAL A 231 -6.84 -0.14 -10.31
C VAL A 231 -7.32 -1.58 -10.32
N ASP A 232 -8.60 -1.81 -10.66
CA ASP A 232 -9.22 -3.13 -10.67
C ASP A 232 -8.52 -4.12 -11.63
N SER A 233 -8.06 -3.62 -12.78
CA SER A 233 -7.29 -4.43 -13.75
C SER A 233 -5.82 -4.64 -13.35
N ASN A 234 -5.32 -3.92 -12.33
CA ASN A 234 -3.91 -3.92 -11.92
C ASN A 234 -3.74 -4.07 -10.40
N LYS A 235 -4.65 -4.81 -9.73
CA LYS A 235 -4.66 -4.97 -8.26
C LYS A 235 -3.35 -5.52 -7.69
N SER A 236 -2.57 -6.23 -8.49
CA SER A 236 -1.26 -6.78 -8.13
C SER A 236 -0.14 -5.74 -7.99
N LYS A 237 -0.41 -4.49 -8.40
CA LYS A 237 0.55 -3.36 -8.39
C LYS A 237 0.18 -2.26 -7.41
N PHE A 238 -1.11 -1.97 -7.27
CA PHE A 238 -1.58 -0.91 -6.39
C PHE A 238 -1.51 -1.35 -4.92
N ILE A 239 -1.04 -0.46 -4.05
CA ILE A 239 -0.90 -0.71 -2.61
C ILE A 239 -2.23 -0.47 -1.93
N VAL A 240 -2.60 -1.34 -0.99
CA VAL A 240 -3.82 -1.15 -0.21
C VAL A 240 -3.68 0.05 0.74
N TYR A 241 -4.70 0.90 0.80
CA TYR A 241 -4.63 2.22 1.43
C TYR A 241 -4.65 2.19 2.97
N ASP A 242 -5.04 1.08 3.56
CA ASP A 242 -5.24 0.89 5.00
C ASP A 242 -4.20 -0.07 5.62
N TYR A 243 -3.08 -0.30 4.93
CA TYR A 243 -1.96 -1.08 5.45
C TYR A 243 -0.60 -0.41 5.16
N SER A 244 0.39 -0.72 6.01
CA SER A 244 1.79 -0.28 5.89
C SER A 244 2.00 1.24 5.88
N LYS A 245 1.85 1.85 7.07
CA LYS A 245 2.19 3.28 7.29
C LYS A 245 3.58 3.64 6.74
N GLU A 246 4.56 2.77 6.94
CA GLU A 246 5.93 2.95 6.46
C GLU A 246 6.00 3.14 4.94
N TRP A 247 5.23 2.34 4.17
CA TRP A 247 5.19 2.46 2.72
C TRP A 247 4.60 3.81 2.28
N TRP A 248 3.50 4.23 2.90
CA TRP A 248 2.82 5.49 2.57
C TRP A 248 3.66 6.72 2.92
N GLU A 249 4.34 6.69 4.07
CA GLU A 249 5.30 7.73 4.46
C GLU A 249 6.50 7.76 3.51
N TRP A 250 7.02 6.61 3.12
CA TRP A 250 8.11 6.51 2.16
C TRP A 250 7.71 7.08 0.79
N SER A 251 6.57 6.65 0.24
CA SER A 251 6.06 7.10 -1.06
C SER A 251 5.86 8.61 -1.05
N TYR A 252 5.25 9.15 0.00
CA TYR A 252 5.11 10.59 0.18
C TYR A 252 6.46 11.31 0.22
N LYS A 253 7.39 10.86 1.06
CA LYS A 253 8.65 11.59 1.32
C LYS A 253 9.63 11.53 0.15
N TYR A 254 9.73 10.39 -0.52
CA TYR A 254 10.76 10.12 -1.52
C TYR A 254 10.26 10.15 -2.97
N ARG A 255 8.94 10.10 -3.20
CA ARG A 255 8.35 10.34 -4.52
C ARG A 255 7.66 11.69 -4.54
N LEU A 256 6.51 11.81 -3.88
CA LEU A 256 5.63 12.97 -4.04
C LEU A 256 6.26 14.29 -3.57
N LYS A 257 6.90 14.32 -2.41
CA LYS A 257 7.53 15.54 -1.86
C LYS A 257 8.75 15.97 -2.68
N VAL A 258 9.45 15.03 -3.29
CA VAL A 258 10.57 15.33 -4.22
C VAL A 258 10.00 15.94 -5.49
N ASP A 259 8.97 15.30 -6.07
CA ASP A 259 8.34 15.79 -7.28
C ASP A 259 7.68 17.17 -7.11
N LYS A 260 7.12 17.46 -5.92
CA LYS A 260 6.61 18.81 -5.56
C LYS A 260 7.69 19.88 -5.52
N LYS A 261 8.89 19.53 -5.04
CA LYS A 261 10.02 20.46 -4.94
C LYS A 261 10.69 20.71 -6.28
N ASP A 262 10.76 19.66 -7.09
CA ASP A 262 11.35 19.67 -8.42
C ASP A 262 10.34 20.06 -9.50
N GLU A 263 9.15 20.52 -9.12
CA GLU A 263 8.07 20.87 -10.04
C GLU A 263 8.40 22.17 -10.79
N THR A 264 9.18 22.03 -11.86
CA THR A 264 9.46 23.08 -12.86
C THR A 264 8.67 22.88 -14.15
N SER A 265 7.82 21.85 -14.20
CA SER A 265 7.14 21.36 -15.41
C SER A 265 5.91 22.18 -15.79
N SER A 266 5.72 22.41 -17.09
CA SER A 266 4.49 22.92 -17.70
C SER A 266 3.25 22.04 -17.48
N PHE A 267 3.42 20.84 -16.90
CA PHE A 267 2.34 19.91 -16.55
C PHE A 267 2.36 19.67 -15.04
N PRO A 268 1.43 20.24 -14.27
CA PRO A 268 1.43 20.16 -12.81
C PRO A 268 0.90 18.82 -12.29
N LEU A 269 1.29 18.46 -11.06
CA LEU A 269 0.61 17.42 -10.27
C LEU A 269 -0.90 17.69 -10.28
N SER A 270 -1.67 16.62 -10.39
CA SER A 270 -3.12 16.69 -10.23
C SER A 270 -3.44 17.26 -8.83
N LYS A 271 -4.50 18.07 -8.77
CA LYS A 271 -4.83 18.87 -7.58
C LYS A 271 -4.83 18.04 -6.28
N LYS A 272 -5.46 16.86 -6.29
CA LYS A 272 -5.53 15.96 -5.13
C LYS A 272 -4.14 15.57 -4.60
N PHE A 273 -3.22 15.17 -5.48
CA PHE A 273 -1.86 14.81 -5.08
C PHE A 273 -1.02 16.04 -4.72
N LYS A 274 -1.27 17.17 -5.38
CA LYS A 274 -0.65 18.46 -5.04
C LYS A 274 -1.02 18.93 -3.64
N ASP A 275 -2.23 18.65 -3.19
CA ASP A 275 -2.74 19.08 -1.88
C ASP A 275 -2.32 18.14 -0.73
N ALA A 276 -1.81 16.93 -1.03
CA ALA A 276 -1.37 16.00 0.01
C ALA A 276 -0.17 16.53 0.83
N THR A 277 -0.31 16.66 2.14
CA THR A 277 0.69 17.20 3.07
C THR A 277 1.41 16.14 3.89
N LYS A 278 0.91 14.90 3.93
CA LYS A 278 1.50 13.78 4.67
C LYS A 278 1.28 12.45 3.96
N GLY A 279 2.02 11.41 4.37
CA GLY A 279 1.88 10.07 3.79
C GLY A 279 0.68 9.29 4.31
N TRP A 280 0.45 9.34 5.62
CA TRP A 280 -0.46 8.42 6.31
C TRP A 280 -1.45 9.16 7.22
N ASP A 281 -2.68 8.67 7.24
CA ASP A 281 -3.71 8.98 8.23
C ASP A 281 -4.36 7.66 8.69
N ASP A 282 -4.28 7.39 10.00
CA ASP A 282 -4.84 6.18 10.62
C ASP A 282 -6.37 6.12 10.48
N SER A 283 -7.03 7.28 10.42
CA SER A 283 -8.50 7.36 10.32
C SER A 283 -9.03 7.35 8.88
N ILE A 284 -8.13 7.55 7.90
CA ILE A 284 -8.45 7.65 6.47
C ILE A 284 -9.56 8.68 6.19
N ASN A 285 -9.51 9.82 6.90
CA ASN A 285 -10.45 10.93 6.76
C ASN A 285 -9.76 12.22 6.29
N ASP A 286 -8.45 12.35 6.54
CA ASP A 286 -7.68 13.52 6.16
C ASP A 286 -7.39 13.54 4.65
N ALA A 287 -8.02 14.46 3.93
CA ALA A 287 -7.81 14.66 2.49
C ALA A 287 -6.36 15.05 2.13
N GLY A 288 -5.57 15.53 3.11
CA GLY A 288 -4.15 15.81 2.96
C GLY A 288 -3.24 14.58 3.11
N ALA A 289 -3.78 13.40 3.45
CA ALA A 289 -2.98 12.18 3.56
C ALA A 289 -2.93 11.41 2.23
N LEU A 290 -1.73 10.98 1.81
CA LEU A 290 -1.54 10.26 0.55
C LEU A 290 -2.35 8.94 0.50
N ASN A 291 -2.40 8.20 1.60
CA ASN A 291 -3.20 6.97 1.67
C ASN A 291 -4.70 7.24 1.44
N LYS A 292 -5.24 8.35 1.97
CA LYS A 292 -6.61 8.82 1.70
C LYS A 292 -6.80 9.24 0.24
N VAL A 293 -5.86 10.01 -0.32
CA VAL A 293 -5.91 10.43 -1.74
C VAL A 293 -5.95 9.21 -2.66
N CYS A 294 -5.12 8.20 -2.39
CA CYS A 294 -5.12 6.96 -3.16
C CYS A 294 -6.41 6.15 -2.94
N LYS A 295 -6.95 6.05 -1.71
CA LYS A 295 -8.27 5.46 -1.48
C LYS A 295 -9.34 6.14 -2.33
N ASP A 296 -9.39 7.47 -2.33
CA ASP A 296 -10.38 8.23 -3.11
C ASP A 296 -10.22 8.03 -4.61
N PHE A 297 -8.99 7.82 -5.08
CA PHE A 297 -8.74 7.44 -6.46
C PHE A 297 -9.25 6.02 -6.78
N TYR A 298 -9.10 5.07 -5.86
CA TYR A 298 -9.55 3.68 -6.04
C TYR A 298 -11.08 3.59 -6.05
N ASP A 299 -11.73 4.42 -5.24
CA ASP A 299 -13.19 4.50 -5.11
C ASP A 299 -13.85 5.42 -6.17
N ALA A 300 -13.06 6.17 -6.93
CA ALA A 300 -13.57 7.02 -8.01
C ALA A 300 -14.08 6.19 -9.19
N SER A 301 -15.15 6.66 -9.83
CA SER A 301 -15.55 6.18 -11.16
C SER A 301 -14.54 6.63 -12.21
N ASN A 302 -14.56 6.01 -13.41
CA ASN A 302 -13.53 6.15 -14.46
C ASN A 302 -13.40 7.54 -15.12
N ASN A 303 -13.84 8.61 -14.47
CA ASN A 303 -13.77 9.99 -14.96
C ASN A 303 -12.47 10.70 -14.53
N ASN A 304 -11.46 9.97 -14.05
CA ASN A 304 -10.18 10.56 -13.66
C ASN A 304 -9.42 11.08 -14.89
N SER A 305 -8.78 12.24 -14.72
CA SER A 305 -7.87 12.78 -15.74
C SER A 305 -6.64 11.88 -15.90
N GLN A 306 -6.00 11.89 -17.08
CA GLN A 306 -4.76 11.15 -17.30
C GLN A 306 -3.66 11.55 -16.31
N ASN A 307 -3.58 12.84 -15.93
CA ASN A 307 -2.62 13.31 -14.94
C ASN A 307 -2.84 12.66 -13.57
N GLU A 308 -4.10 12.49 -13.15
CA GLU A 308 -4.45 11.83 -11.91
C GLU A 308 -4.12 10.33 -11.96
N ILE A 309 -4.35 9.68 -13.11
CA ILE A 309 -3.96 8.28 -13.34
C ILE A 309 -2.44 8.10 -13.24
N ASP A 310 -1.67 8.98 -13.88
CA ASP A 310 -0.20 8.95 -13.87
C ASP A 310 0.38 9.21 -12.48
N ASP A 311 -0.25 10.11 -11.71
CA ASP A 311 0.12 10.38 -10.33
C ASP A 311 -0.25 9.18 -9.44
N ALA A 312 -1.41 8.56 -9.63
CA ALA A 312 -1.79 7.36 -8.89
C ALA A 312 -0.83 6.19 -9.16
N TRP A 313 -0.44 5.95 -10.41
CA TRP A 313 0.61 4.96 -10.71
C TRP A 313 1.92 5.29 -10.01
N ARG A 314 2.31 6.57 -9.95
CA ARG A 314 3.57 6.97 -9.35
C ARG A 314 3.56 6.84 -7.83
N TYR A 315 2.49 7.20 -7.16
CA TYR A 315 2.46 7.36 -5.70
C TYR A 315 1.65 6.29 -4.96
N CYS A 316 0.74 5.58 -5.65
CA CYS A 316 -0.13 4.56 -5.06
C CYS A 316 0.25 3.12 -5.48
N SER A 317 1.22 2.93 -6.38
CA SER A 317 1.65 1.59 -6.82
C SER A 317 3.09 1.26 -6.44
N ASP A 318 3.40 -0.02 -6.28
CA ASP A 318 4.78 -0.49 -6.08
C ASP A 318 5.67 -0.22 -7.31
N ALA A 319 5.10 -0.36 -8.51
CA ALA A 319 5.78 -0.19 -9.79
C ALA A 319 6.20 1.26 -10.09
N GLY A 320 5.47 2.25 -9.58
CA GLY A 320 5.78 3.68 -9.77
C GLY A 320 5.55 4.22 -11.19
N ARG A 321 5.04 3.39 -12.12
CA ARG A 321 4.64 3.72 -13.49
C ARG A 321 3.73 2.62 -14.05
N GLU A 322 2.85 2.98 -14.99
CA GLU A 322 2.08 2.01 -15.76
C GLU A 322 3.06 1.16 -16.60
N GLN A 323 3.00 -0.16 -16.46
CA GLN A 323 3.76 -1.07 -17.33
C GLN A 323 2.98 -1.20 -18.62
N ILE A 324 3.51 -0.63 -19.70
CA ILE A 324 2.99 -0.88 -21.05
C ILE A 324 3.43 -2.29 -21.40
N SER A 325 2.51 -3.25 -21.31
CA SER A 325 2.74 -4.59 -21.86
C SER A 325 2.85 -4.44 -23.38
N ASN A 326 4.07 -4.54 -23.91
CA ASN A 326 4.26 -4.79 -25.33
C ASN A 326 3.66 -6.18 -25.61
N LYS A 327 2.48 -6.20 -26.21
CA LYS A 327 1.92 -7.41 -26.81
C LYS A 327 2.44 -7.55 -28.22
#